data_AF-A0AAW0ZL51-F1
#
_entry.id   AF-A0AAW0ZL51-F1
#
_cell.length_a   1.000
_cell.length_b   1.000
_cell.length_c   1.000
_cell.angle_alpha   90.00
_cell.angle_beta   90.00
_cell.angle_gamma   90.00
#
_symmetry.space_group_name_H-M   'P 1'
#
loop_
_entity.id
_entity.type
_entity.pdbx_description
1 polymer ?
#
loop_
_entity_poly.entity_id
_entity_poly.type
_entity_poly.pdbx_seq_one_letter_code
_entity_poly.pdbx_strand_id
1 'polypeptide(L)'
;MDLEEVKAIAEQIAEFIPVVISTLGSHGVLVARKAFGNDPFYDTEGKLVAHTMITSRLYPPSSFISDDPNETFNVSGCGDCLTAGIIYGIHKNLDETSCLSLALKAAALSLTSLDAVPTSLSLLCKDIKCR
;
A
#
# COMPACT_ATOMS: atom_id res chain seq x y z
N MET A 1 -1.78 19.05 2.25
CA MET A 1 -0.61 18.28 1.78
C MET A 1 -0.53 18.48 0.29
N ASP A 2 0.64 18.88 -0.21
CA ASP A 2 0.87 19.05 -1.64
C ASP A 2 1.32 17.72 -2.25
N LEU A 3 0.46 17.12 -3.09
CA LEU A 3 0.73 15.82 -3.71
C LEU A 3 1.88 15.90 -4.73
N GLU A 4 2.06 17.04 -5.40
CA GLU A 4 3.15 17.21 -6.36
C GLU A 4 4.50 17.35 -5.66
N GLU A 5 4.54 18.03 -4.50
CA GLU A 5 5.75 18.09 -3.67
C GLU A 5 6.15 16.70 -3.17
N VAL A 6 5.20 15.94 -2.62
CA VAL A 6 5.44 14.56 -2.16
C VAL A 6 5.95 13.68 -3.30
N LYS A 7 5.35 13.81 -4.48
CA LYS A 7 5.78 13.07 -5.67
C LYS A 7 7.21 13.42 -6.06
N ALA A 8 7.54 14.71 -6.15
CA ALA A 8 8.89 15.15 -6.50
C ALA A 8 9.94 14.60 -5.51
N ILE A 9 9.65 14.64 -4.20
CA ILE A 9 10.54 14.07 -3.18
C ILE A 9 10.67 12.56 -3.34
N ALA A 10 9.55 11.85 -3.53
CA ALA A 10 9.55 10.39 -3.69
C ALA A 10 10.34 9.95 -4.93
N GLU A 11 10.21 10.67 -6.06
CA GLU A 11 10.96 10.40 -7.29
C GLU A 11 12.46 10.68 -7.11
N GLN A 12 12.84 11.76 -6.41
CA GLN A 12 14.25 12.02 -6.09
C GLN A 12 14.86 10.94 -5.21
N ILE A 13 14.14 10.49 -4.18
CA ILE A 13 14.60 9.40 -3.30
C ILE A 13 14.70 8.08 -4.10
N ALA A 14 13.79 7.87 -5.06
CA ALA A 14 13.76 6.66 -5.88
C ALA A 14 14.95 6.50 -6.85
N GLU A 15 15.79 7.54 -7.00
CA GLU A 15 17.09 7.41 -7.67
C GLU A 15 18.12 6.63 -6.84
N PHE A 16 17.95 6.59 -5.52
CA PHE A 16 18.88 5.95 -4.58
C PHE A 16 18.26 4.75 -3.86
N ILE A 17 16.94 4.79 -3.62
CA ILE A 17 16.18 3.72 -2.96
C ILE A 17 15.20 3.15 -3.99
N PRO A 18 15.36 1.89 -4.45
CA PRO A 18 14.66 1.38 -5.64
C PRO A 18 13.12 1.44 -5.60
N VAL A 19 12.54 1.46 -4.41
CA VAL A 19 11.09 1.55 -4.18
C VAL A 19 10.84 2.51 -3.03
N VAL A 20 10.05 3.55 -3.28
CA VAL A 20 9.58 4.49 -2.26
C VAL A 20 8.06 4.38 -2.16
N ILE A 21 7.56 4.12 -0.95
CA ILE A 21 6.13 4.03 -0.66
C ILE A 21 5.80 5.08 0.40
N SER A 22 5.08 6.11 -0.01
CA SER A 22 4.72 7.25 0.84
C SER A 22 3.26 7.12 1.28
N THR A 23 3.03 6.99 2.59
CA THR A 23 1.67 6.98 3.16
C THR A 23 1.15 8.40 3.31
N LEU A 24 -0.02 8.69 2.74
CA LEU A 24 -0.60 10.04 2.63
C LEU A 24 -1.91 10.19 3.42
N GLY A 25 -2.11 9.37 4.45
CA GLY A 25 -3.32 9.36 5.26
C GLY A 25 -4.58 9.20 4.42
N SER A 26 -5.50 10.17 4.50
CA SER A 26 -6.75 10.20 3.75
C SER A 26 -6.59 10.33 2.23
N HIS A 27 -5.37 10.56 1.72
CA HIS A 27 -5.10 10.59 0.28
C HIS A 27 -4.59 9.24 -0.25
N GLY A 28 -4.40 8.25 0.62
CA GLY A 28 -3.97 6.91 0.26
C GLY A 28 -2.45 6.76 0.27
N VAL A 29 -1.90 6.15 -0.77
CA VAL A 29 -0.48 5.77 -0.84
C VAL A 29 0.11 6.13 -2.19
N LEU A 30 1.25 6.81 -2.22
CA LEU A 30 2.03 7.04 -3.43
C LEU A 30 3.17 6.02 -3.51
N VAL A 31 3.31 5.36 -4.66
CA VAL A 31 4.46 4.51 -4.96
C VAL A 31 5.30 5.18 -6.04
N ALA A 32 6.59 5.36 -5.78
CA ALA A 32 7.58 5.80 -6.77
C ALA A 32 8.64 4.71 -6.94
N ARG A 33 8.74 4.16 -8.15
CA ARG A 33 9.77 3.17 -8.49
C ARG A 33 10.02 3.10 -9.98
N LYS A 34 11.14 2.48 -10.36
CA LYS A 34 11.47 2.19 -11.76
C LYS A 34 10.70 0.97 -12.27
N ALA A 35 9.39 0.91 -12.15
CA ALA A 35 8.59 -0.19 -12.71
C ALA A 35 7.12 0.20 -12.85
N PHE A 36 6.35 -0.55 -13.63
CA PHE A 36 4.92 -0.31 -13.81
C PHE A 36 4.09 -0.89 -12.67
N GLY A 37 2.86 -0.38 -12.49
CA GLY A 37 1.95 -0.84 -11.43
C GLY A 37 1.39 -2.25 -11.65
N ASN A 38 1.51 -2.80 -12.86
CA ASN A 38 1.18 -4.19 -13.20
C ASN A 38 2.41 -5.12 -13.13
N ASP A 39 3.59 -4.59 -12.81
CA ASP A 39 4.76 -5.42 -12.52
C ASP A 39 4.72 -5.87 -11.05
N PRO A 40 5.12 -7.10 -10.73
CA PRO A 40 5.38 -7.50 -9.35
C PRO A 40 6.60 -6.75 -8.80
N PHE A 41 6.74 -6.72 -7.48
CA PHE A 41 7.95 -6.13 -6.87
C PHE A 41 9.20 -6.96 -7.18
N TYR A 42 9.08 -8.29 -7.11
CA TYR A 42 10.19 -9.21 -7.35
C TYR A 42 9.81 -10.22 -8.45
N ASP A 43 10.79 -10.66 -9.22
CA ASP A 43 10.65 -11.73 -10.21
C ASP A 43 10.71 -13.12 -9.55
N THR A 44 10.60 -14.17 -10.36
CA THR A 44 10.65 -15.56 -9.90
C THR A 44 12.00 -15.98 -9.33
N GLU A 45 13.06 -15.22 -9.59
CA GLU A 45 14.40 -15.42 -9.02
C GLU A 45 14.61 -14.62 -7.72
N GLY A 46 13.59 -13.87 -7.27
CA GLY A 46 13.67 -13.02 -6.09
C GLY A 46 14.44 -11.72 -6.33
N LYS A 47 14.66 -11.31 -7.57
CA LYS A 47 15.28 -10.02 -7.91
C LYS A 47 14.22 -8.95 -8.05
N LEU A 48 14.53 -7.75 -7.57
CA LEU A 48 13.62 -6.61 -7.69
C LEU A 48 13.41 -6.27 -9.18
N VAL A 49 12.15 -6.24 -9.62
CA VAL A 49 11.79 -5.82 -10.98
C VAL A 49 12.01 -4.32 -11.13
N ALA A 50 12.83 -3.95 -12.11
CA ALA A 50 13.10 -2.56 -12.45
C ALA A 50 13.36 -2.35 -13.96
N HIS A 51 12.88 -1.22 -14.47
CA HIS A 51 13.09 -0.60 -15.77
C HIS A 51 14.06 0.59 -15.63
N THR A 52 14.10 1.47 -16.64
CA THR A 52 15.02 2.61 -16.67
C THR A 52 14.46 3.89 -16.05
N MET A 53 13.16 4.14 -16.20
CA MET A 53 12.52 5.40 -15.81
C MET A 53 11.73 5.25 -14.50
N ILE A 54 11.88 6.21 -13.59
CA ILE A 54 11.05 6.31 -12.38
C ILE A 54 9.63 6.71 -12.79
N THR A 55 8.66 6.03 -12.23
CA THR A 55 7.25 6.37 -12.38
C THR A 55 6.60 6.43 -11.01
N SER A 56 5.73 7.41 -10.81
CA SER A 56 4.93 7.58 -9.59
C SER A 56 3.47 7.20 -9.83
N ARG A 57 2.83 6.53 -8.88
CA ARG A 57 1.40 6.20 -8.93
C ARG A 57 0.74 6.46 -7.59
N LEU A 58 -0.40 7.14 -7.62
CA LEU A 58 -1.23 7.36 -6.44
C LEU A 58 -2.31 6.28 -6.37
N TYR A 59 -2.33 5.54 -5.28
CA TYR A 59 -3.36 4.57 -4.93
C TYR A 59 -4.29 5.20 -3.89
N PRO A 60 -5.53 5.57 -4.27
CA PRO A 60 -6.47 6.23 -3.36
C PRO A 60 -6.86 5.27 -2.22
N PRO A 61 -7.27 5.79 -1.05
CA PRO A 61 -7.70 4.95 0.06
C PRO A 61 -8.92 4.11 -0.34
N SER A 62 -9.09 2.95 0.29
CA SER A 62 -10.33 2.20 0.16
C SER A 62 -11.49 3.00 0.79
N SER A 63 -12.62 3.07 0.09
CA SER A 63 -13.81 3.87 0.39
C SER A 63 -14.60 3.45 1.65
N PHE A 64 -13.94 2.87 2.66
CA PHE A 64 -14.56 2.40 3.90
C PHE A 64 -14.64 3.47 5.00
N ILE A 65 -14.19 4.68 4.73
CA ILE A 65 -14.31 5.80 5.68
C ILE A 65 -15.72 6.37 5.49
N SER A 66 -16.61 6.18 6.46
CA SER A 66 -17.95 6.75 6.38
C SER A 66 -17.88 8.28 6.56
N ASP A 67 -18.86 8.99 6.00
CA ASP A 67 -19.03 10.43 6.26
C ASP A 67 -19.65 10.70 7.64
N ASP A 68 -19.81 9.68 8.51
CA ASP A 68 -20.37 9.84 9.85
C ASP A 68 -19.34 10.50 10.78
N PRO A 69 -19.59 11.73 11.26
CA PRO A 69 -18.68 12.42 12.17
C PRO A 69 -18.53 11.73 13.54
N ASN A 70 -19.36 10.72 13.85
CA ASN A 70 -19.27 9.93 15.08
C ASN A 70 -18.43 8.65 14.92
N GLU A 71 -18.01 8.29 13.70
CA GLU A 71 -17.13 7.15 13.50
C GLU A 71 -15.74 7.46 14.06
N THR A 72 -15.27 6.61 14.97
CA THR A 72 -13.96 6.80 15.61
C THR A 72 -12.92 5.98 14.87
N PHE A 73 -11.88 6.66 14.40
CA PHE A 73 -10.76 6.02 13.72
C PHE A 73 -9.56 5.85 14.65
N ASN A 74 -8.97 4.65 14.66
CA ASN A 74 -7.71 4.38 15.31
C ASN A 74 -6.57 4.40 14.29
N VAL A 75 -5.74 5.43 14.32
CA VAL A 75 -4.59 5.53 13.41
C VAL A 75 -3.39 4.70 13.87
N SER A 76 -3.40 4.20 15.11
CA SER A 76 -2.32 3.38 15.64
C SER A 76 -2.25 2.04 14.89
N GLY A 77 -1.10 1.70 14.33
CA GLY A 77 -0.89 0.44 13.62
C GLY A 77 -1.45 0.40 12.19
N CYS A 78 -2.11 1.45 11.70
CA CYS A 78 -2.62 1.52 10.33
C CYS A 78 -1.49 1.38 9.29
N GLY A 79 -0.37 2.09 9.52
CA GLY A 79 0.83 1.97 8.67
C GLY A 79 1.49 0.59 8.75
N ASP A 80 1.45 -0.07 9.90
CA ASP A 80 1.99 -1.43 10.06
C ASP A 80 1.11 -2.45 9.33
N CYS A 81 -0.21 -2.31 9.42
CA CYS A 81 -1.17 -3.16 8.71
C CYS A 81 -1.08 -2.97 7.19
N LEU A 82 -0.90 -1.72 6.73
CA LEU A 82 -0.61 -1.43 5.33
C LEU A 82 0.66 -2.16 4.89
N THR A 83 1.77 -1.96 5.62
CA THR A 83 3.06 -2.59 5.32
C THR A 83 2.96 -4.12 5.31
N ALA A 84 2.29 -4.70 6.29
CA ALA A 84 2.05 -6.14 6.37
C ALA A 84 1.25 -6.66 5.15
N GLY A 85 0.24 -5.91 4.70
CA GLY A 85 -0.52 -6.24 3.49
C GLY A 85 0.33 -6.19 2.22
N ILE A 86 1.24 -5.22 2.09
CA ILE A 86 2.20 -5.15 0.97
C ILE A 86 3.14 -6.37 1.00
N ILE A 87 3.75 -6.66 2.15
CA ILE A 87 4.66 -7.81 2.32
C ILE A 87 3.94 -9.12 2.01
N TYR A 88 2.70 -9.27 2.47
CA TYR A 88 1.89 -10.45 2.17
C TYR A 88 1.60 -10.57 0.68
N GLY A 89 1.23 -9.47 0.01
CA GLY A 89 0.99 -9.45 -1.43
C GLY A 89 2.24 -9.84 -2.23
N ILE A 90 3.40 -9.30 -1.84
CA ILE A 90 4.70 -9.68 -2.40
C ILE A 90 4.95 -11.17 -2.22
N HIS A 91 4.72 -11.70 -1.01
CA HIS A 91 4.88 -13.13 -0.73
C HIS A 91 3.92 -14.03 -1.52
N LYS A 92 2.81 -13.48 -2.04
CA LYS A 92 1.86 -14.16 -2.92
C LYS A 92 2.13 -13.90 -4.42
N ASN A 93 3.27 -13.31 -4.77
CA ASN A 93 3.64 -12.96 -6.14
C ASN A 93 2.58 -12.12 -6.87
N LEU A 94 1.89 -11.25 -6.13
CA LEU A 94 0.94 -10.32 -6.72
C LEU A 94 1.68 -9.17 -7.44
N ASP A 95 1.04 -8.58 -8.44
CA ASP A 95 1.49 -7.30 -8.99
C ASP A 95 1.39 -6.17 -7.95
N GLU A 96 2.10 -5.06 -8.19
CA GLU A 96 2.10 -3.91 -7.30
C GLU A 96 0.67 -3.42 -6.98
N THR A 97 -0.17 -3.25 -8.00
CA THR A 97 -1.54 -2.76 -7.82
C THR A 97 -2.38 -3.65 -6.90
N SER A 98 -2.24 -4.96 -7.04
CA SER A 98 -2.90 -5.97 -6.22
C SER A 98 -2.35 -6.00 -4.79
N CYS A 99 -1.02 -5.82 -4.63
CA CYS A 99 -0.41 -5.63 -3.31
C CYS A 99 -0.98 -4.40 -2.60
N LEU A 100 -1.04 -3.26 -3.28
CA LEU A 100 -1.54 -2.00 -2.70
C LEU A 100 -3.04 -2.08 -2.42
N SER A 101 -3.83 -2.73 -3.28
CA SER A 101 -5.26 -2.97 -3.02
C SER A 101 -5.48 -3.78 -1.74
N LEU A 102 -4.70 -4.84 -1.53
CA LEU A 102 -4.76 -5.65 -0.31
C LEU A 102 -4.31 -4.85 0.92
N ALA A 103 -3.21 -4.13 0.80
CA ALA A 103 -2.65 -3.31 1.87
C ALA A 103 -3.63 -2.23 2.33
N LEU A 104 -4.27 -1.53 1.40
CA LEU A 104 -5.25 -0.50 1.72
C LEU A 104 -6.47 -1.06 2.46
N LYS A 105 -6.91 -2.28 2.11
CA LYS A 105 -7.95 -2.99 2.90
C LYS A 105 -7.47 -3.32 4.31
N ALA A 106 -6.22 -3.78 4.45
CA ALA A 106 -5.64 -4.07 5.77
C ALA A 106 -5.54 -2.81 6.64
N ALA A 107 -5.12 -1.69 6.05
CA ALA A 107 -5.08 -0.38 6.68
C ALA A 107 -6.48 0.08 7.12
N ALA A 108 -7.51 -0.07 6.27
CA ALA A 108 -8.87 0.32 6.60
C ALA A 108 -9.49 -0.52 7.73
N LEU A 109 -9.19 -1.82 7.79
CA LEU A 109 -9.60 -2.67 8.91
C LEU A 109 -8.95 -2.23 10.23
N SER A 110 -7.69 -1.80 10.20
CA SER A 110 -7.00 -1.24 11.37
C SER A 110 -7.62 0.10 11.79
N LEU A 111 -7.89 0.99 10.84
CA LEU A 111 -8.51 2.30 11.11
C LEU A 111 -9.86 2.18 11.82
N THR A 112 -10.65 1.16 11.50
CA THR A 112 -11.99 0.93 12.07
C THR A 112 -11.98 0.00 13.30
N SER A 113 -10.80 -0.33 13.82
CA SER A 113 -10.64 -1.21 14.98
C SER A 113 -10.18 -0.45 16.23
N LEU A 114 -10.57 -0.96 17.39
CA LEU A 114 -9.98 -0.53 18.66
C LEU A 114 -8.56 -1.08 18.86
N ASP A 115 -8.22 -2.17 18.18
CA ASP A 115 -6.87 -2.77 18.21
C ASP A 115 -5.99 -2.19 17.10
N ALA A 116 -4.72 -1.92 17.40
CA ALA A 116 -3.78 -1.43 16.40
C ALA A 116 -3.58 -2.43 15.24
N VAL A 117 -3.63 -3.73 15.55
CA VAL A 117 -3.57 -4.83 14.59
C VAL A 117 -4.79 -5.74 14.81
N PRO A 118 -5.83 -5.62 13.99
CA PRO A 118 -7.08 -6.33 14.23
C PRO A 118 -7.02 -7.80 13.78
N THR A 119 -7.70 -8.67 14.51
CA THR A 119 -7.83 -10.10 14.16
C THR A 119 -8.57 -10.33 12.82
N SER A 120 -9.37 -9.36 12.38
CA SER A 120 -10.08 -9.35 11.09
C SER A 120 -9.14 -9.34 9.89
N LEU A 121 -7.86 -8.98 10.03
CA LEU A 121 -6.86 -9.12 8.95
C LEU A 121 -6.78 -10.55 8.41
N SER A 122 -7.03 -11.55 9.24
CA SER A 122 -7.05 -12.97 8.83
C SER A 122 -8.12 -13.28 7.77
N LEU A 123 -9.16 -12.46 7.65
CA LEU A 123 -10.21 -12.60 6.63
C LEU A 123 -9.69 -12.26 5.23
N LEU A 124 -8.79 -11.27 5.11
CA LEU A 124 -8.19 -10.88 3.83
C LEU A 124 -7.37 -12.00 3.19
N CYS A 125 -6.83 -12.91 4.01
CA CYS A 125 -6.07 -14.07 3.53
C CYS A 125 -6.96 -15.12 2.83
N LYS A 126 -8.26 -15.16 3.14
CA LYS A 126 -9.19 -16.16 2.59
C LYS A 126 -9.66 -15.79 1.19
N ASP A 127 -9.86 -14.50 0.92
CA ASP A 127 -10.32 -14.00 -0.38
C ASP A 127 -9.32 -14.25 -1.52
N ILE A 128 -8.03 -14.35 -1.20
CA ILE A 128 -6.96 -14.55 -2.18
C ILE A 128 -6.86 -16.01 -2.65
N LYS A 129 -7.37 -16.97 -1.87
CA LYS A 129 -7.39 -18.39 -2.27
C LYS A 129 -8.48 -18.73 -3.30
N CYS A 130 -9.36 -17.79 -3.63
CA CYS A 130 -10.46 -17.98 -4.59
C CYS A 130 -10.18 -17.40 -6.00
N ARG A 131 -8.94 -16.98 -6.29
CA ARG A 131 -8.50 -16.61 -7.65
C ARG A 131 -7.54 -17.64 -8.21
#